data_AF-A0A3D3YSW0-F1
#
_entry.id   AF-A0A3D3YSW0-F1
#
_cell.length_a   1.000
_cell.length_b   1.000
_cell.length_c   1.000
_cell.angle_alpha   90.00
_cell.angle_beta   90.00
_cell.angle_gamma   90.00
#
_symmetry.space_group_name_H-M   'P 1'
#
loop_
_entity.id
_entity.type
_entity.pdbx_description
1 polymer ?
#
loop_
_entity_poly.entity_id
_entity_poly.type
_entity_poly.pdbx_seq_one_letter_code
_entity_poly.pdbx_strand_id
1 'polypeptide(L)'
;MFNKPMLENMMWTALSQQYNQLPEPAKQALAQLQVDIVKDPDKLLILVKSESQGEQVKKAGGVLIDQLYNFLPEYLNKSFKVRVSTYG
;
A
#
# COMPACT_ATOMS: atom_id res chain seq x y z
N MET A 1 21.96 16.16 -7.13
CA MET A 1 20.53 16.12 -7.48
C MET A 1 20.01 14.75 -7.09
N PHE A 2 19.06 14.66 -6.15
CA PHE A 2 18.46 13.38 -5.77
C PHE A 2 17.59 12.89 -6.95
N ASN A 3 17.87 11.69 -7.45
CA ASN A 3 17.14 11.04 -8.55
C ASN A 3 15.73 10.61 -8.11
N LYS A 4 14.86 11.57 -7.78
CA LYS A 4 13.42 11.40 -7.57
C LYS A 4 12.75 10.45 -8.60
N PRO A 5 12.97 10.59 -9.92
CA PRO A 5 12.29 9.75 -10.89
C PRO A 5 12.73 8.27 -10.83
N MET A 6 13.92 7.96 -10.32
CA MET A 6 14.43 6.58 -10.28
C MET A 6 13.81 5.77 -9.13
N LEU A 7 13.63 6.40 -7.96
CA LEU A 7 12.96 5.78 -6.80
C LEU A 7 11.45 5.65 -7.03
N GLU A 8 10.81 6.67 -7.63
CA GLU A 8 9.39 6.62 -7.99
C GLU A 8 9.12 5.53 -9.04
N ASN A 9 9.96 5.39 -10.06
CA ASN A 9 9.81 4.34 -11.08
C ASN A 9 10.02 2.94 -10.52
N MET A 10 10.97 2.72 -9.61
CA MET A 10 11.21 1.39 -9.03
C MET A 10 10.06 0.94 -8.13
N MET A 11 9.54 1.83 -7.27
CA MET A 11 8.39 1.49 -6.42
C MET A 11 7.17 1.13 -7.26
N TRP A 12 6.87 1.93 -8.30
CA TRP A 12 5.70 1.65 -9.12
C TRP A 12 5.83 0.39 -9.95
N THR A 13 7.04 0.09 -10.42
CA THR A 13 7.33 -1.10 -11.21
C THR A 13 7.20 -2.36 -10.37
N ALA A 14 7.71 -2.37 -9.13
CA ALA A 14 7.60 -3.52 -8.23
C ALA A 14 6.14 -3.82 -7.86
N LEU A 15 5.36 -2.79 -7.54
CA LEU A 15 3.93 -2.93 -7.25
C LEU A 15 3.13 -3.37 -8.49
N SER A 16 3.45 -2.83 -9.66
CA SER A 16 2.82 -3.24 -10.94
C SER A 16 3.14 -4.69 -11.30
N GLN A 17 4.37 -5.14 -11.09
CA GLN A 17 4.74 -6.54 -11.31
C GLN A 17 4.00 -7.49 -10.35
N GLN A 18 3.91 -7.14 -9.07
CA GLN A 18 3.13 -7.91 -8.11
C GLN A 18 1.65 -7.94 -8.48
N TYR A 19 1.07 -6.79 -8.86
CA TYR A 19 -0.32 -6.71 -9.31
C TYR A 19 -0.58 -7.60 -10.54
N ASN A 20 0.32 -7.59 -11.52
CA ASN A 20 0.17 -8.39 -12.73
C ASN A 20 0.24 -9.89 -12.48
N GLN A 21 0.94 -10.33 -11.43
CA GLN A 21 1.03 -11.73 -11.01
C GLN A 21 -0.18 -12.21 -10.21
N LEU A 22 -1.08 -11.31 -9.79
CA LEU A 22 -2.27 -11.69 -9.05
C LEU A 22 -3.27 -12.44 -9.95
N PRO A 23 -4.00 -13.44 -9.40
CA PRO A 23 -5.13 -14.06 -10.06
C PRO A 23 -6.21 -13.02 -10.43
N GLU A 24 -6.96 -13.26 -11.51
CA GLU A 24 -8.00 -12.34 -12.00
C GLU A 24 -9.04 -11.94 -10.93
N PRO A 25 -9.54 -12.85 -10.08
CA PRO A 25 -10.47 -12.47 -9.00
C PRO A 25 -9.85 -11.51 -7.98
N ALA A 26 -8.54 -11.63 -7.72
CA ALA A 26 -7.84 -10.74 -6.80
C ALA A 26 -7.63 -9.35 -7.42
N LYS A 27 -7.33 -9.27 -8.72
CA LYS A 27 -7.27 -7.99 -9.46
C LYS A 27 -8.61 -7.27 -9.44
N GLN A 28 -9.70 -7.99 -9.70
CA GLN A 28 -11.06 -7.44 -9.65
C GLN A 28 -11.47 -6.98 -8.26
N ALA A 29 -11.02 -7.70 -7.21
CA ALA A 29 -11.25 -7.28 -5.83
C ALA A 29 -10.45 -6.02 -5.48
N LEU A 30 -9.18 -5.92 -5.89
CA LEU A 30 -8.35 -4.74 -5.68
C LEU A 30 -8.87 -3.51 -6.45
N ALA A 31 -9.44 -3.70 -7.65
CA ALA A 31 -10.04 -2.62 -8.43
C ALA A 31 -11.27 -1.98 -7.75
N GLN A 32 -11.86 -2.65 -6.74
CA GLN A 32 -12.98 -2.15 -5.93
C GLN A 32 -12.51 -1.49 -4.61
N LEU A 33 -11.20 -1.36 -4.42
CA LEU A 33 -10.62 -0.68 -3.27
C LEU A 33 -10.28 0.76 -3.62
N GLN A 34 -10.60 1.66 -2.70
CA GLN A 34 -10.12 3.03 -2.70
C GLN A 34 -9.03 3.16 -1.64
N VAL A 35 -7.89 3.74 -2.01
CA VAL A 35 -6.80 4.02 -1.08
C VAL A 35 -6.67 5.52 -0.90
N ASP A 36 -6.89 5.99 0.33
CA ASP A 36 -6.68 7.38 0.69
C ASP A 36 -5.33 7.52 1.40
N ILE A 37 -4.48 8.42 0.91
CA ILE A 37 -3.21 8.77 1.56
C ILE A 37 -3.38 10.17 2.15
N VAL A 38 -3.48 10.26 3.47
CA VAL A 38 -3.70 11.50 4.19
C VAL A 38 -2.40 11.98 4.81
N LYS A 39 -2.00 13.19 4.45
CA LYS A 39 -0.89 13.91 5.10
C LYS A 39 -1.44 14.72 6.27
N ASP A 40 -1.15 14.27 7.47
CA ASP A 40 -1.36 14.99 8.73
C ASP A 40 -0.03 15.71 9.08
N PRO A 41 -0.04 16.85 9.81
CA PRO A 41 1.17 17.61 10.13
C PRO A 41 2.39 16.77 10.56
N ASP A 42 2.17 15.73 11.36
CA ASP A 42 3.24 14.91 11.95
C ASP A 42 3.28 13.46 11.47
N LYS A 43 2.32 13.03 10.63
CA LYS A 43 2.19 11.63 10.23
C LYS A 43 1.58 11.45 8.83
N LEU A 44 1.88 10.32 8.22
CA LEU A 44 1.18 9.83 7.03
C LEU A 44 0.23 8.72 7.45
N LEU A 45 -1.03 8.84 7.03
CA LEU A 45 -2.06 7.81 7.23
C LEU A 45 -2.44 7.23 5.87
N ILE A 46 -2.44 5.91 5.78
CA ILE A 46 -2.92 5.17 4.60
C ILE A 46 -4.19 4.46 5.02
N LEU A 47 -5.30 4.76 4.35
CA LEU A 47 -6.60 4.18 4.60
C LEU A 47 -7.01 3.38 3.37
N VAL A 48 -7.42 2.12 3.57
CA VAL A 48 -8.00 1.31 2.50
C VAL A 48 -9.49 1.18 2.77
N LYS A 49 -10.28 1.71 1.85
CA LYS A 49 -11.73 1.68 1.86
C LYS A 49 -12.20 0.71 0.79
N SER A 50 -13.34 0.10 1.02
CA SER A 50 -14.05 -0.63 -0.03
C SER A 50 -15.47 -0.10 -0.11
N GLU A 51 -15.93 0.18 -1.32
CA GLU A 51 -17.34 0.47 -1.59
C GLU A 51 -18.18 -0.82 -1.60
N SER A 52 -17.53 -1.97 -1.74
CA SER A 52 -18.16 -3.29 -1.81
C SER A 52 -18.18 -3.96 -0.44
N GLN A 53 -19.35 -4.47 -0.03
CA GLN A 53 -19.47 -5.27 1.19
C GLN A 53 -19.01 -6.72 1.01
N GLY A 54 -18.57 -7.11 -0.19
CA GLY A 54 -18.09 -8.45 -0.49
C GLY A 54 -16.92 -8.86 0.40
N GLU A 55 -17.04 -10.03 1.02
CA GLU A 55 -16.03 -10.57 1.95
C GLU A 55 -14.64 -10.71 1.29
N GLN A 56 -14.60 -11.05 -0.01
CA GLN A 56 -13.37 -11.15 -0.78
C GLN A 56 -12.67 -9.79 -0.94
N VAL A 57 -13.43 -8.70 -1.11
CA VAL A 57 -12.87 -7.35 -1.26
C VAL A 57 -12.30 -6.86 0.07
N LYS A 58 -12.99 -7.15 1.18
CA LYS A 58 -12.48 -6.87 2.54
C LYS A 58 -11.17 -7.62 2.81
N LYS A 59 -11.10 -8.91 2.44
CA LYS A 59 -9.86 -9.71 2.57
C LYS A 59 -8.74 -9.15 1.70
N ALA A 60 -9.03 -8.77 0.45
CA ALA A 60 -8.04 -8.13 -0.42
C ALA A 60 -7.50 -6.81 0.15
N GLY A 61 -8.39 -5.99 0.74
CA GLY A 61 -8.00 -4.76 1.43
C GLY A 61 -7.09 -5.01 2.64
N GLY A 62 -7.40 -6.03 3.45
CA GLY A 62 -6.55 -6.45 4.57
C GLY A 62 -5.16 -6.88 4.10
N VAL A 63 -5.08 -7.73 3.07
CA VAL A 63 -3.80 -8.16 2.49
C VAL A 63 -2.98 -6.98 1.97
N LEU A 64 -3.62 -5.99 1.34
CA LEU A 64 -2.93 -4.81 0.84
C LEU A 64 -2.37 -3.94 1.98
N ILE A 65 -3.14 -3.73 3.05
CA ILE A 65 -2.66 -3.03 4.25
C ILE A 65 -1.47 -3.77 4.87
N ASP A 66 -1.57 -5.08 5.03
CA ASP A 66 -0.50 -5.88 5.64
C ASP A 66 0.80 -5.84 4.81
N GLN A 67 0.68 -5.89 3.48
CA GLN A 67 1.84 -5.74 2.60
C GLN A 67 2.49 -4.36 2.72
N LEU A 68 1.69 -3.29 2.73
CA LEU A 68 2.20 -1.93 2.92
C LEU A 68 2.83 -1.75 4.30
N TYR A 69 2.21 -2.31 5.34
CA TYR A 69 2.71 -2.31 6.71
C TYR A 69 4.08 -2.98 6.83
N ASN A 70 4.31 -4.08 6.10
CA ASN A 70 5.59 -4.78 6.11
C ASN A 70 6.66 -4.08 5.24
N PHE A 71 6.26 -3.58 4.07
CA PHE A 71 7.19 -3.04 3.08
C PHE A 71 7.68 -1.62 3.42
N LEU A 72 6.79 -0.72 3.82
CA LEU A 72 7.12 0.69 4.03
C LEU A 72 8.18 0.92 5.11
N PRO A 73 8.13 0.26 6.29
CA PRO A 73 9.14 0.45 7.31
C PRO A 73 10.52 -0.04 6.89
N GLU A 74 10.60 -1.20 6.22
CA GLU A 74 11.88 -1.74 5.73
C GLU A 74 12.54 -0.78 4.74
N TYR A 75 11.75 -0.24 3.83
CA TYR A 75 12.23 0.72 2.84
C TYR A 75 12.66 2.05 3.48
N LEU A 76 11.85 2.60 4.39
CA LEU A 76 12.09 3.89 5.02
C LEU A 76 13.20 3.85 6.08
N ASN A 77 13.43 2.71 6.74
CA ASN A 77 14.48 2.54 7.75
C ASN A 77 15.90 2.77 7.21
N LYS A 78 16.08 2.75 5.89
CA LYS A 78 17.36 3.10 5.24
C LYS A 78 17.69 4.60 5.33
N SER A 79 16.68 5.45 5.56
CA SER A 79 16.80 6.90 5.48
C SER A 79 16.20 7.64 6.68
N PHE A 80 15.33 7.00 7.46
CA PHE A 80 14.59 7.62 8.57
C PHE A 80 14.49 6.67 9.77
N LYS A 81 14.30 7.24 10.97
CA LYS A 81 13.84 6.46 12.13
C LYS A 81 12.34 6.20 11.97
N VAL A 82 11.96 4.96 11.68
CA VAL A 82 10.55 4.59 11.49
C VAL A 82 9.97 4.07 12.81
N ARG A 83 8.79 4.59 13.18
CA ARG A 83 7.94 4.00 14.22
C ARG A 83 6.67 3.51 13.56
N VAL A 84 6.31 2.26 13.85
CA VAL A 84 5.12 1.62 13.32
C VAL A 84 4.16 1.36 14.48
N SER A 85 2.90 1.77 14.32
CA SER A 85 1.85 1.59 15.33
C SER A 85 0.60 1.03 14.65
N THR A 86 0.00 0.00 15.25
CA THR A 86 -1.32 -0.51 14.89
C THR A 86 -2.37 0.09 15.82
N TYR A 87 -3.55 0.43 15.28
CA TYR A 87 -4.71 0.80 16.08
C TYR A 87 -5.61 -0.43 16.19
N GLY A 88 -5.97 -0.81 17.42
CA GLY A 88 -6.90 -1.90 17.73
C GLY A 88 -8.33 -1.41 17.87
#